data_AF-A0A0G2HZ94-F1
#
_entry.id   AF-A0A0G2HZ94-F1
#
_cell.length_a   1.000
_cell.length_b   1.000
_cell.length_c   1.000
_cell.angle_alpha   90.00
_cell.angle_beta   90.00
_cell.angle_gamma   90.00
#
_symmetry.space_group_name_H-M   'P 1'
#
loop_
_entity.id
_entity.type
_entity.pdbx_description
1 polymer ?
#
loop_
_entity_poly.entity_id
_entity_poly.type
_entity_poly.pdbx_seq_one_letter_code
_entity_poly.pdbx_strand_id
1 'polypeptide(L)' 'METGGFEYLLQEFPPDFKCVKNLCRTIQGVLFPYRKEELIVGMPQVPQRLYDPIIKVYDDKIALIETE' A
#
# COMPACT_ATOMS: atom_id res chain seq x y z
N MET A 1 -14.01 13.01 -3.59
CA MET A 1 -12.96 12.58 -2.65
C MET A 1 -11.78 13.51 -2.85
N GLU A 2 -11.32 14.18 -1.80
CA GLU A 2 -10.12 15.02 -1.91
C GLU A 2 -8.93 14.14 -2.30
N THR A 3 -8.34 14.43 -3.45
CA THR A 3 -7.10 13.84 -3.94
C THR A 3 -5.96 14.31 -3.02
N GLY A 4 -5.71 13.59 -1.93
CA GLY A 4 -4.60 13.92 -1.03
C GLY A 4 -4.72 13.47 0.43
N GLY A 5 -5.89 13.02 0.89
CA GLY A 5 -6.08 12.68 2.31
C GLY A 5 -5.09 11.65 2.86
N PHE A 6 -4.75 10.63 2.07
CA PHE A 6 -3.77 9.63 2.49
C PHE A 6 -2.35 10.20 2.57
N GLU A 7 -1.94 11.05 1.62
CA GLU A 7 -0.61 11.66 1.68
C GLU A 7 -0.49 12.68 2.81
N TYR A 8 -1.58 13.36 3.15
CA TYR A 8 -1.63 14.20 4.35
C TYR A 8 -1.38 13.37 5.62
N LEU A 9 -2.06 12.24 5.78
CA LEU A 9 -1.83 11.32 6.92
C LEU A 9 -0.38 10.83 6.97
N LEU A 10 0.23 10.51 5.82
CA LEU A 10 1.64 10.09 5.78
C LEU A 10 2.62 11.19 6.18
N GLN A 11 2.25 12.47 6.07
CA GLN A 11 3.09 13.59 6.50
C GLN A 11 3.12 13.74 8.02
N GLU A 12 2.09 13.31 8.75
CA GLU A 12 2.03 13.39 10.22
C GLU A 12 3.04 12.47 10.91
N PHE A 13 3.46 11.39 10.24
CA PHE A 13 4.47 10.47 10.76
C PHE A 13 5.87 11.11 10.81
N PRO A 14 6.72 10.77 11.80
CA PRO A 14 8.09 11.25 11.86
C PRO A 14 8.94 10.87 10.62
N PRO A 15 10.02 11.64 10.31
CA PRO A 15 10.92 11.34 9.19
C PRO A 15 11.56 9.94 9.25
N ASP A 16 11.82 9.42 10.45
CA ASP A 16 12.44 8.11 10.67
C ASP A 16 11.60 6.96 10.11
N PHE A 17 10.29 7.16 9.96
CA PHE A 17 9.38 6.16 9.38
C PHE A 17 9.33 6.19 7.85
N LYS A 18 10.35 6.75 7.18
CA LYS A 18 10.39 6.85 5.71
C LYS A 18 10.20 5.50 5.01
N CYS A 19 10.80 4.42 5.54
CA CYS A 19 10.63 3.07 4.99
C CYS A 19 9.17 2.58 5.07
N VAL A 20 8.50 2.87 6.18
CA VAL A 20 7.09 2.53 6.44
C VAL A 20 6.15 3.36 5.57
N LYS A 21 6.41 4.67 5.40
CA LYS A 21 5.61 5.54 4.51
C LYS A 21 5.59 5.00 3.08
N ASN A 22 6.74 4.53 2.58
CA ASN A 22 6.83 3.92 1.26
C ASN A 22 6.03 2.61 1.18
N LEU A 23 6.11 1.76 2.20
CA LEU A 23 5.29 0.55 2.30
C LEU A 23 3.79 0.89 2.26
N CYS A 24 3.34 1.87 3.04
CA CYS A 24 1.95 2.30 3.10
C CYS A 24 1.41 2.73 1.72
N ARG A 25 2.18 3.49 0.93
CA ARG A 25 1.81 3.86 -0.45
C ARG A 25 1.63 2.65 -1.34
N THR A 26 2.56 1.70 -1.27
CA THR A 26 2.50 0.48 -2.08
C THR A 26 1.28 -0.36 -1.71
N ILE A 27 1.02 -0.56 -0.42
CA ILE A 27 -0.17 -1.28 0.06
C ILE A 27 -1.45 -0.56 -0.35
N GLN A 28 -1.51 0.77 -0.26
CA GLN A 28 -2.69 1.51 -0.68
C GLN A 28 -3.03 1.25 -2.15
N GLY A 29 -2.03 1.25 -3.04
CA GLY A 29 -2.24 0.94 -4.46
C GLY A 29 -2.71 -0.51 -4.71
N VAL A 30 -2.32 -1.45 -3.85
CA VAL A 30 -2.77 -2.85 -3.91
C VAL A 30 -4.20 -3.02 -3.40
N LEU A 31 -4.54 -2.40 -2.27
CA LEU A 31 -5.86 -2.50 -1.64
C LEU A 31 -6.93 -1.74 -2.42
N PHE A 32 -6.55 -0.61 -3.00
CA PHE A 32 -7.46 0.34 -3.64
C PHE A 32 -7.01 0.62 -5.08
N PRO A 33 -6.96 -0.42 -5.95
CA PRO A 33 -6.50 -0.24 -7.30
C PRO A 33 -7.51 0.57 -8.10
N TYR A 34 -7.05 1.63 -8.75
CA TYR A 34 -7.81 2.35 -9.77
C TYR A 34 -7.73 1.59 -11.09
N ARG A 35 -8.85 1.10 -11.61
CA ARG A 35 -8.94 0.51 -12.96
C ARG A 35 -9.98 1.27 -13.77
N LYS A 36 -9.60 1.73 -14.97
CA LYS A 36 -10.48 2.50 -15.86
C LYS A 36 -11.17 3.68 -15.14
N GLU A 37 -10.39 4.45 -14.38
CA GLU A 37 -10.86 5.61 -13.60
C GLU A 37 -11.81 5.27 -12.43
N GLU A 38 -12.12 4.00 -12.20
CA GLU A 38 -12.96 3.56 -11.07
C GLU A 38 -12.10 2.92 -9.97
N LEU A 39 -12.40 3.32 -8.73
CA LEU A 39 -11.86 2.68 -7.54
C LEU A 39 -12.57 1.33 -7.35
N ILE A 40 -11.81 0.24 -7.36
CA ILE A 40 -12.36 -1.08 -7.04
C ILE A 40 -12.44 -1.21 -5.51
N VAL A 41 -13.65 -1.39 -4.99
CA VAL A 41 -13.91 -1.60 -3.57
C VAL A 41 -14.60 -2.96 -3.38
N GLY A 42 -14.20 -3.70 -2.35
CA GLY A 42 -14.77 -5.00 -2.00
C GLY A 42 -13.80 -6.16 -2.18
N MET A 43 -14.22 -7.36 -1.75
CA MET A 43 -13.39 -8.55 -1.87
C MET A 43 -13.46 -9.12 -3.29
N PRO A 44 -12.32 -9.40 -3.94
CA PRO A 44 -12.33 -10.12 -5.20
C PRO A 44 -12.90 -11.51 -5.00
N GLN A 45 -13.59 -12.05 -6.02
CA GLN A 45 -14.11 -13.42 -6.00
C GLN A 45 -13.02 -14.48 -5.72
N VAL A 46 -11.78 -14.16 -6.09
CA VAL A 46 -10.60 -14.98 -5.83
C VAL A 46 -9.75 -14.23 -4.79
N PRO A 47 -9.76 -14.66 -3.51
CA PRO A 47 -9.07 -13.95 -2.43
C PRO A 47 -7.57 -13.75 -2.68
N GLN A 48 -6.92 -14.72 -3.33
CA GLN A 48 -5.49 -14.67 -3.67
C GLN A 48 -5.13 -13.43 -4.50
N ARG A 49 -6.06 -12.91 -5.32
CA ARG A 49 -5.84 -11.69 -6.11
C ARG A 49 -5.64 -10.45 -5.25
N LEU A 50 -6.10 -10.47 -3.99
CA LEU A 50 -5.87 -9.41 -3.01
C LEU A 50 -4.71 -9.78 -2.07
N TYR A 51 -4.70 -10.99 -1.54
CA TYR A 51 -3.74 -11.38 -0.50
C TYR A 51 -2.32 -11.58 -1.05
N ASP A 52 -2.12 -12.23 -2.20
CA ASP A 52 -0.78 -12.51 -2.71
C ASP A 52 0.01 -11.21 -2.98
N PRO A 53 -0.59 -10.17 -3.61
CA PRO A 53 0.10 -8.89 -3.76
C PRO A 53 0.42 -8.20 -2.43
N ILE A 54 -0.45 -8.30 -1.42
CA ILE A 54 -0.20 -7.72 -0.09
C ILE A 54 0.99 -8.42 0.56
N ILE A 55 0.97 -9.75 0.60
CA ILE A 55 2.03 -10.58 1.19
C ILE A 55 3.36 -10.27 0.50
N LYS A 56 3.38 -10.27 -0.84
CA LYS A 56 4.58 -9.95 -1.62
C LYS A 56 5.17 -8.58 -1.24
N VAL A 57 4.33 -7.57 -1.05
CA VAL A 57 4.76 -6.22 -0.69
C VAL A 57 5.40 -6.19 0.71
N TYR A 58 4.89 -6.97 1.65
CA TYR A 58 5.52 -7.14 2.96
C TYR A 58 6.84 -7.91 2.85
N ASP A 59 6.87 -9.02 2.13
CA ASP A 59 8.09 -9.83 1.94
C ASP A 59 9.22 -9.00 1.29
N ASP A 60 8.91 -8.28 0.22
CA ASP A 60 9.86 -7.38 -0.46
C ASP A 60 10.40 -6.30 0.49
N LYS A 61 9.57 -5.81 1.43
CA LYS A 61 9.98 -4.79 2.41
C LYS A 61 10.77 -5.36 3.58
N ILE A 62 10.42 -6.54 4.08
CA ILE A 62 11.18 -7.22 5.12
C ILE A 62 12.57 -7.55 4.59
N ALA A 63 12.66 -8.13 3.38
CA ALA A 63 13.94 -8.44 2.74
C ALA A 63 14.82 -7.20 2.57
N LEU A 64 14.23 -6.05 2.21
CA LEU A 64 14.99 -4.79 2.12
C LEU A 64 15.57 -4.36 3.47
N ILE A 65 14.78 -4.41 4.54
CA ILE A 65 15.21 -4.01 5.89
C ILE A 65 16.29 -4.95 6.44
N GLU A 66 16.17 -6.26 6.18
CA GLU A 66 17.16 -7.25 6.62
C GLU A 66 18.52 -7.13 5.92
N THR A 67 18.57 -6.42 4.79
CA THR A 67 19.81 -6.18 4.02
C THR A 67 20.49 -4.84 4.30
N GLU A 68 19.86 -3.96 5.11
CA GLU A 68 20.41 -2.68 5.58
C GLU A 68 21.16 -2.81 6.91
#